data_AF-A0AAV2R2E8-F1
#
_entry.id   AF-A0AAV2R2E8-F1
#
_cell.length_a   1.000
_cell.length_b   1.000
_cell.length_c   1.000
_cell.angle_alpha   90.00
_cell.angle_beta   90.00
_cell.angle_gamma   90.00
#
_symmetry.space_group_name_H-M   'P 1'
#
loop_
_entity.id
_entity.type
_entity.pdbx_description
1 polymer ?
#
loop_
_entity_poly.entity_id
_entity_poly.type
_entity_poly.pdbx_seq_one_letter_code
_entity_poly.pdbx_strand_id
1 'polypeptide(L)'
;LFYREQFSVFHENTWTTATQFAWRNFSDARVQRIFSFLTVLGRAALPINKRDRLTELIEEMRAIYKSTAICPYDPSRYRNQNGDYDLYADYNDLKEDYDIECVPTLRIEPELTEIMANSRDPLELRYVWRAWRDAVGNNLKKPFLEYVLLTNEAAKLN
;
A
#
# COMPACT_ATOMS: atom_id res chain seq x y z
N LEU A 1 -14.10 -3.01 14.41
CA LEU A 1 -15.32 -3.03 13.57
C LEU A 1 -16.34 -2.01 14.09
N PHE A 2 -16.81 -2.12 15.35
CA PHE A 2 -17.75 -1.19 15.98
C PHE A 2 -17.42 0.32 15.85
N TYR A 3 -16.15 0.71 16.03
CA TYR A 3 -15.74 2.12 15.91
C TYR A 3 -15.81 2.69 14.47
N ARG A 4 -15.63 1.86 13.44
CA ARG A 4 -15.69 2.32 12.04
C ARG A 4 -17.15 2.59 11.62
N GLU A 5 -18.08 1.77 12.09
CA GLU A 5 -19.52 1.93 11.81
C GLU A 5 -20.09 3.17 12.51
N GLN A 6 -19.83 3.35 13.81
CA GLN A 6 -20.30 4.55 14.52
C GLN A 6 -19.72 5.84 13.93
N PHE A 7 -18.44 5.82 13.53
CA PHE A 7 -17.82 6.96 12.86
C PHE A 7 -18.48 7.28 11.51
N SER A 8 -18.80 6.26 10.70
CA SER A 8 -19.48 6.45 9.41
C SER A 8 -20.86 7.10 9.59
N VAL A 9 -21.67 6.59 10.52
CA VAL A 9 -23.02 7.13 10.79
C VAL A 9 -22.94 8.57 11.31
N PHE A 10 -22.01 8.84 12.23
CA PHE A 10 -21.79 10.19 12.75
C PHE A 10 -21.38 11.16 11.63
N HIS A 11 -20.45 10.74 10.76
CA HIS A 11 -19.95 11.58 9.67
C HIS A 11 -21.04 11.89 8.64
N GLU A 12 -21.86 10.91 8.29
CA GLU A 12 -23.00 11.08 7.39
C GLU A 12 -24.04 12.08 7.95
N ASN A 13 -24.45 11.91 9.22
CA ASN A 13 -25.38 12.84 9.89
C ASN A 13 -24.82 14.25 10.04
N THR A 14 -23.51 14.36 10.31
CA THR A 14 -22.85 15.66 10.44
C THR A 14 -22.78 16.36 9.08
N TRP A 15 -22.49 15.62 8.01
CA TRP A 15 -22.45 16.16 6.65
C TRP A 15 -23.82 16.63 6.16
N THR A 16 -24.88 15.85 6.36
CA THR A 16 -26.25 16.23 5.95
C THR A 16 -26.73 17.49 6.67
N THR A 17 -26.33 17.67 7.92
CA THR A 17 -26.64 18.88 8.69
C THR A 17 -25.77 20.06 8.24
N ALA A 18 -24.45 19.86 8.11
CA ALA A 18 -23.50 20.93 7.79
C ALA A 18 -23.70 21.53 6.39
N THR A 19 -24.09 20.71 5.40
CA THR A 19 -24.33 21.14 4.01
C THR A 19 -25.57 22.01 3.84
N GLN A 20 -26.50 22.02 4.80
CA GLN A 20 -27.69 22.88 4.76
C GLN A 20 -27.38 24.36 5.05
N PHE A 21 -26.24 24.65 5.69
CA PHE A 21 -25.85 26.00 6.04
C PHE A 21 -25.09 26.68 4.91
N ALA A 22 -25.35 27.97 4.67
CA ALA A 22 -24.60 28.82 3.74
C ALA A 22 -23.23 29.24 4.34
N TRP A 23 -22.44 28.25 4.75
CA TRP A 23 -21.25 28.43 5.58
C TRP A 23 -20.13 29.25 4.92
N ARG A 24 -20.12 29.33 3.58
CA ARG A 24 -19.19 30.19 2.83
C ARG A 24 -19.37 31.67 3.16
N ASN A 25 -20.55 32.07 3.63
CA ASN A 25 -20.88 33.45 4.00
C ASN A 25 -20.62 33.78 5.48
N PHE A 26 -20.12 32.82 6.26
CA PHE A 26 -19.82 33.05 7.67
C PHE A 26 -18.64 34.03 7.83
N SER A 27 -18.78 34.98 8.76
CA SER A 27 -17.75 35.98 9.02
C SER A 27 -16.56 35.43 9.81
N ASP A 28 -16.78 34.46 10.72
CA ASP A 28 -15.70 33.85 11.51
C ASP A 28 -14.97 32.77 10.69
N ALA A 29 -13.70 33.01 10.41
CA ALA A 29 -12.84 32.10 9.64
C ALA A 29 -12.66 30.71 10.28
N ARG A 30 -12.74 30.59 11.62
CA ARG A 30 -12.66 29.29 12.30
C ARG A 30 -13.91 28.48 12.05
N VAL A 31 -15.08 29.11 12.14
CA VAL A 31 -16.37 28.46 11.85
C VAL A 31 -16.39 28.06 10.38
N GLN A 32 -15.96 28.94 9.47
CA GLN A 32 -15.88 28.63 8.04
C GLN A 32 -14.96 27.42 7.77
N ARG A 33 -13.80 27.32 8.43
CA ARG A 33 -12.89 26.15 8.31
C ARG A 33 -13.51 24.86 8.83
N ILE A 34 -14.21 24.91 9.97
CA ILE A 34 -14.88 23.73 10.53
C ILE A 34 -15.93 23.23 9.54
N PHE A 35 -16.80 24.10 9.03
CA PHE A 35 -17.81 23.71 8.05
C PHE A 35 -17.18 23.23 6.74
N SER A 36 -16.12 23.89 6.26
CA SER A 36 -15.38 23.43 5.09
C SER A 36 -14.87 22.00 5.23
N PHE A 37 -14.50 21.56 6.44
CA PHE A 37 -14.11 20.18 6.72
C PHE A 37 -15.33 19.25 6.80
N LEU A 38 -16.37 19.65 7.54
CA LEU A 38 -17.57 18.84 7.75
C LEU A 38 -18.40 18.61 6.48
N THR A 39 -18.32 19.50 5.49
CA THR A 39 -19.01 19.33 4.20
C THR A 39 -18.27 18.45 3.20
N VAL A 40 -17.08 17.92 3.55
CA VAL A 40 -16.38 16.91 2.74
C VAL A 40 -16.75 15.52 3.27
N LEU A 41 -17.57 14.80 2.52
CA LEU A 41 -18.05 13.45 2.88
C LEU A 41 -16.98 12.36 2.68
N GLY A 42 -15.96 12.62 1.86
CA GLY A 42 -14.86 11.71 1.57
C GLY A 42 -15.32 10.49 0.78
N ARG A 43 -14.91 9.28 1.21
CA ARG A 43 -15.27 8.00 0.55
C ARG A 43 -16.74 7.63 0.71
N ALA A 44 -17.43 8.18 1.71
CA ALA A 44 -18.85 7.95 1.92
C ALA A 44 -19.73 8.62 0.83
N ALA A 45 -19.14 9.49 0.00
CA ALA A 45 -19.81 10.06 -1.17
C ALA A 45 -20.08 9.03 -2.27
N LEU A 46 -19.35 7.90 -2.28
CA LEU A 46 -19.58 6.84 -3.25
C LEU A 46 -20.89 6.08 -2.96
N PRO A 47 -21.58 5.57 -3.99
CA PRO A 47 -22.63 4.57 -3.82
C PRO A 47 -22.17 3.37 -3.00
N ILE A 48 -23.08 2.77 -2.23
CA ILE A 48 -22.80 1.69 -1.26
C ILE A 48 -21.96 0.57 -1.90
N ASN A 49 -22.34 0.08 -3.07
CA ASN A 49 -21.61 -0.99 -3.77
C ASN A 49 -20.15 -0.61 -4.10
N LYS A 50 -19.91 0.65 -4.52
CA LYS A 50 -18.56 1.14 -4.84
C LYS A 50 -17.74 1.37 -3.57
N ARG A 51 -18.37 1.83 -2.49
CA ARG A 51 -17.74 2.01 -1.19
C ARG A 51 -17.32 0.67 -0.58
N ASP A 52 -18.17 -0.34 -0.68
CA ASP A 52 -17.90 -1.67 -0.16
C ASP A 52 -16.75 -2.30 -0.96
N ARG A 53 -16.79 -2.20 -2.30
CA ARG A 53 -15.67 -2.62 -3.16
C ARG A 53 -14.36 -1.90 -2.84
N LEU A 54 -14.41 -0.58 -2.60
CA LEU A 54 -13.23 0.18 -2.19
C LEU A 54 -12.67 -0.33 -0.85
N THR A 55 -13.54 -0.70 0.08
CA THR A 55 -13.14 -1.27 1.38
C THR A 55 -12.49 -2.63 1.21
N GLU A 56 -13.07 -3.51 0.40
CA GLU A 56 -12.49 -4.80 0.04
C GLU A 56 -11.10 -4.64 -0.57
N LEU A 57 -10.94 -3.79 -1.58
CA LEU A 57 -9.65 -3.51 -2.21
C LEU A 57 -8.57 -3.07 -1.22
N ILE A 58 -8.93 -2.24 -0.24
CA ILE A 58 -7.98 -1.79 0.78
C ILE A 58 -7.53 -2.95 1.66
N GLU A 59 -8.46 -3.81 2.07
CA GLU A 59 -8.13 -4.97 2.89
C GLU A 59 -7.37 -6.03 2.08
N GLU A 60 -7.69 -6.23 0.80
CA GLU A 60 -6.92 -7.06 -0.15
C GLU A 60 -5.46 -6.57 -0.28
N MET A 61 -5.26 -5.28 -0.58
CA MET A 61 -3.92 -4.71 -0.72
C MET A 61 -3.12 -4.78 0.60
N ARG A 62 -3.77 -4.53 1.74
CA ARG A 62 -3.16 -4.67 3.07
C ARG A 62 -2.76 -6.12 3.34
N ALA A 63 -3.61 -7.08 2.96
CA ALA A 63 -3.34 -8.49 3.15
C ALA A 63 -2.12 -8.93 2.32
N ILE A 64 -2.04 -8.54 1.04
CA ILE A 64 -0.87 -8.81 0.18
C ILE A 64 0.40 -8.28 0.85
N TYR A 65 0.41 -6.99 1.21
CA TYR A 65 1.59 -6.35 1.80
C TYR A 65 2.07 -7.04 3.09
N LYS A 66 1.14 -7.54 3.91
CA LYS A 66 1.47 -8.22 5.18
C LYS A 66 1.86 -9.69 4.98
N SER A 67 1.20 -10.38 4.05
CA SER A 67 1.31 -11.83 3.89
C SER A 67 2.47 -12.24 3.00
N THR A 68 2.91 -11.37 2.07
CA THR A 68 4.06 -11.64 1.22
C THR A 68 5.32 -11.85 2.05
N ALA A 69 6.07 -12.87 1.68
CA ALA A 69 7.41 -13.14 2.17
C ALA A 69 8.31 -13.44 0.97
N ILE A 70 9.59 -13.08 1.07
CA ILE A 70 10.61 -13.40 0.08
C ILE A 70 11.64 -14.36 0.68
N CYS A 71 12.46 -14.94 -0.18
CA CYS A 71 13.53 -15.80 0.27
C CYS A 71 14.72 -15.01 0.82
N PRO A 72 15.50 -15.62 1.73
CA PRO A 72 16.75 -15.03 2.19
C PRO A 72 17.75 -14.84 1.06
N TYR A 73 18.57 -13.80 1.19
CA TYR A 73 19.70 -13.58 0.29
C TYR A 73 20.71 -14.71 0.44
N ASP A 74 21.12 -15.30 -0.68
CA ASP A 74 22.14 -16.34 -0.74
C ASP A 74 23.36 -15.84 -1.52
N PRO A 75 24.48 -15.51 -0.84
CA PRO A 75 25.67 -14.98 -1.49
C PRO A 75 26.36 -16.02 -2.39
N SER A 76 26.09 -17.32 -2.22
CA SER A 76 26.71 -18.36 -3.05
C SER A 76 26.30 -18.27 -4.52
N ARG A 77 25.15 -17.64 -4.82
CA ARG A 77 24.64 -17.41 -6.18
C ARG A 77 25.47 -16.42 -6.98
N TYR A 78 26.18 -15.54 -6.30
CA TYR A 78 27.03 -14.53 -6.92
C TYR A 78 28.51 -14.94 -6.88
N ARG A 79 28.79 -16.24 -6.69
CA ARG A 79 30.13 -16.81 -6.65
C ARG A 79 30.29 -17.88 -7.72
N ASN A 80 31.40 -17.83 -8.44
CA ASN A 80 31.76 -18.87 -9.38
C ASN A 80 32.44 -20.06 -8.67
N GLN A 81 32.81 -21.10 -9.43
CA GLN A 81 33.47 -22.31 -8.90
C GLN A 81 34.80 -22.03 -8.19
N ASN A 82 35.44 -20.89 -8.48
CA ASN A 82 36.69 -20.47 -7.86
C ASN A 82 36.47 -19.63 -6.60
N GLY A 83 35.21 -19.32 -6.24
CA GLY A 83 34.86 -18.45 -5.13
C GLY A 83 34.99 -16.95 -5.45
N ASP A 84 35.26 -16.60 -6.70
CA ASP A 84 35.32 -15.20 -7.12
C ASP A 84 33.91 -14.68 -7.39
N TYR A 85 33.74 -13.34 -7.32
CA TYR A 85 32.48 -12.69 -7.68
C TYR A 85 32.12 -12.99 -9.15
N ASP A 86 30.97 -13.59 -9.38
CA ASP A 86 30.46 -13.86 -10.72
C ASP A 86 29.72 -12.65 -11.28
N LEU A 87 30.38 -11.91 -12.17
CA LEU A 87 29.83 -10.73 -12.82
C LEU A 87 28.65 -11.06 -13.77
N TYR A 88 28.56 -12.30 -14.27
CA TYR A 88 27.49 -12.73 -15.18
C TYR A 88 26.24 -13.22 -14.44
N ALA A 89 26.35 -13.59 -13.17
CA ALA A 89 25.20 -13.96 -12.34
C ALA A 89 24.18 -12.80 -12.23
N ASP A 90 24.66 -11.56 -12.11
CA ASP A 90 23.81 -10.36 -12.05
C ASP A 90 23.08 -10.06 -13.38
N TYR A 91 23.66 -10.44 -14.51
CA TYR A 91 23.05 -10.26 -15.84
C TYR A 91 21.92 -11.28 -16.10
N ASN A 92 22.04 -12.48 -15.53
CA ASN A 92 21.07 -13.57 -15.68
C ASN A 92 19.99 -13.62 -14.58
N ASP A 93 20.07 -12.73 -13.58
CA ASP A 93 19.12 -12.57 -12.46
C ASP A 93 17.66 -12.38 -12.93
N LEU A 94 17.44 -11.98 -14.20
CA LEU A 94 16.12 -11.84 -14.83
C LEU A 94 15.52 -13.16 -15.37
N LYS A 95 16.29 -14.26 -15.40
CA LYS A 95 15.90 -15.53 -16.06
C LYS A 95 15.87 -16.74 -15.12
N GLU A 96 16.61 -16.69 -14.02
CA GLU A 96 16.77 -17.81 -13.07
C GLU A 96 15.99 -17.65 -11.75
N ASP A 97 15.26 -16.56 -11.57
CA ASP A 97 14.44 -16.32 -10.37
C ASP A 97 13.25 -17.31 -10.23
N TYR A 98 12.97 -18.10 -11.27
CA TYR A 98 11.84 -19.03 -11.34
C TYR A 98 12.08 -20.38 -10.63
N ASP A 99 13.32 -20.75 -10.30
CA ASP A 99 13.66 -22.07 -9.73
C ASP A 99 14.54 -21.96 -8.47
N ILE A 100 14.29 -20.92 -7.69
CA ILE A 100 14.92 -20.68 -6.39
C ILE A 100 14.24 -21.59 -5.36
N GLU A 101 14.79 -22.79 -5.14
CA GLU A 101 14.32 -23.67 -4.07
C GLU A 101 14.69 -23.10 -2.70
N CYS A 102 13.74 -22.40 -2.09
CA CYS A 102 13.88 -21.80 -0.77
C CYS A 102 12.52 -21.74 -0.07
N VAL A 103 12.54 -21.63 1.26
CA VAL A 103 11.34 -21.33 2.04
C VAL A 103 11.28 -19.81 2.22
N PRO A 104 10.24 -19.11 1.71
CA PRO A 104 10.11 -17.67 1.89
C PRO A 104 9.82 -17.33 3.35
N THR A 105 10.75 -16.65 4.03
CA THR A 105 10.65 -16.32 5.46
C THR A 105 10.75 -14.83 5.74
N LEU A 106 11.32 -14.02 4.85
CA LEU A 106 11.54 -12.60 5.09
C LEU A 106 10.30 -11.79 4.75
N ARG A 107 9.68 -11.17 5.75
CA ARG A 107 8.55 -10.24 5.58
C ARG A 107 9.03 -8.80 5.72
N ILE A 108 8.17 -7.86 5.33
CA ILE A 108 8.51 -6.44 5.42
C ILE A 108 8.84 -5.97 6.84
N GLU A 109 8.10 -6.49 7.81
CA GLU A 109 8.29 -6.19 9.22
C GLU A 109 8.31 -7.50 10.03
N PRO A 110 9.33 -7.73 10.88
CA PRO A 110 10.51 -6.87 11.10
C PRO A 110 11.66 -7.10 10.09
N GLU A 111 11.71 -8.24 9.39
CA GLU A 111 12.96 -8.78 8.86
C GLU A 111 13.58 -7.91 7.76
N LEU A 112 12.82 -7.59 6.70
CA LEU A 112 13.35 -6.77 5.60
C LEU A 112 13.65 -5.34 6.05
N THR A 113 12.86 -4.79 6.96
CA THR A 113 13.11 -3.46 7.52
C THR A 113 14.45 -3.44 8.25
N GLU A 114 14.77 -4.48 9.02
CA GLU A 114 16.05 -4.59 9.72
C GLU A 114 17.23 -4.75 8.75
N ILE A 115 17.11 -5.62 7.74
CA ILE A 115 18.14 -5.81 6.71
C ILE A 115 18.40 -4.50 5.96
N MET A 116 17.35 -3.81 5.50
CA MET A 116 17.48 -2.55 4.76
C MET A 116 18.05 -1.41 5.61
N ALA A 117 17.85 -1.42 6.92
CA ALA A 117 18.41 -0.42 7.83
C ALA A 117 19.89 -0.68 8.14
N ASN A 118 20.24 -1.94 8.42
CA ASN A 118 21.52 -2.30 9.05
C ASN A 118 22.54 -2.89 8.08
N SER A 119 22.12 -3.57 7.01
CA SER A 119 23.05 -4.19 6.07
C SER A 119 23.92 -3.14 5.36
N ARG A 120 25.15 -3.54 5.05
CA ARG A 120 26.13 -2.75 4.29
C ARG A 120 26.64 -3.52 3.07
N ASP A 121 26.08 -4.70 2.79
CA ASP A 121 26.36 -5.45 1.58
C ASP A 121 25.46 -4.92 0.44
N PRO A 122 26.05 -4.30 -0.61
CA PRO A 122 25.27 -3.78 -1.73
C PRO A 122 24.48 -4.85 -2.48
N LEU A 123 24.97 -6.10 -2.52
CA LEU A 123 24.32 -7.20 -3.23
C LEU A 123 23.09 -7.67 -2.46
N GLU A 124 23.22 -7.83 -1.14
CA GLU A 124 22.10 -8.18 -0.26
C GLU A 124 20.99 -7.12 -0.35
N LEU A 125 21.34 -5.83 -0.18
CA LEU A 125 20.39 -4.72 -0.24
C LEU A 125 19.66 -4.65 -1.57
N ARG A 126 20.39 -4.85 -2.68
CA ARG A 126 19.80 -4.86 -4.02
C ARG A 126 18.85 -6.04 -4.21
N TYR A 127 19.26 -7.23 -3.79
CA TYR A 127 18.44 -8.45 -3.88
C TYR A 127 17.14 -8.27 -3.09
N VAL A 128 17.21 -7.94 -1.81
CA VAL A 128 16.00 -7.85 -0.97
C VAL A 128 15.05 -6.74 -1.45
N TRP A 129 15.59 -5.63 -1.96
CA TRP A 129 14.77 -4.55 -2.52
C TRP A 129 14.03 -5.00 -3.78
N ARG A 130 14.73 -5.66 -4.72
CA ARG A 130 14.16 -6.15 -5.96
C ARG A 130 13.14 -7.25 -5.70
N ALA A 131 13.53 -8.31 -4.99
CA ALA A 131 12.68 -9.45 -4.68
C ALA A 131 11.39 -9.03 -3.97
N TRP A 132 11.45 -8.09 -3.02
CA TRP A 132 10.25 -7.56 -2.36
C TRP A 132 9.34 -6.82 -3.36
N ARG A 133 9.91 -5.96 -4.20
CA ARG A 133 9.14 -5.19 -5.19
C ARG A 133 8.51 -6.09 -6.25
N ASP A 134 9.17 -7.16 -6.64
CA ASP A 134 8.63 -8.11 -7.62
C ASP A 134 7.55 -9.01 -7.02
N ALA A 135 7.73 -9.48 -5.79
CA ALA A 135 6.76 -10.31 -5.08
C ALA A 135 5.46 -9.54 -4.74
N VAL A 136 5.59 -8.29 -4.29
CA VAL A 136 4.44 -7.46 -3.89
C VAL A 136 3.86 -6.66 -5.06
N GLY A 137 4.72 -6.02 -5.86
CA GLY A 137 4.32 -5.04 -6.86
C GLY A 137 3.41 -5.62 -7.94
N ASN A 138 3.72 -6.82 -8.42
CA ASN A 138 2.89 -7.50 -9.42
C ASN A 138 1.46 -7.78 -8.91
N ASN A 139 1.35 -8.21 -7.65
CA ASN A 139 0.07 -8.51 -7.01
C ASN A 139 -0.71 -7.25 -6.61
N LEU A 140 -0.02 -6.15 -6.28
CA LEU A 140 -0.66 -4.87 -5.95
C LEU A 140 -1.08 -4.05 -7.18
N LYS A 141 -0.48 -4.26 -8.35
CA LYS A 141 -0.70 -3.41 -9.52
C LYS A 141 -2.17 -3.29 -9.91
N LYS A 142 -2.87 -4.41 -10.04
CA LYS A 142 -4.29 -4.44 -10.44
C LYS A 142 -5.21 -3.78 -9.39
N PRO A 143 -5.21 -4.21 -8.11
CA PRO A 143 -6.09 -3.61 -7.10
C PRO A 143 -5.77 -2.13 -6.87
N PHE A 144 -4.51 -1.71 -7.01
CA PHE A 144 -4.14 -0.30 -6.87
C PHE A 144 -4.76 0.59 -7.97
N LEU A 145 -4.81 0.11 -9.22
CA LEU A 145 -5.47 0.85 -10.29
C LEU A 145 -6.97 1.05 -10.02
N GLU A 146 -7.66 0.00 -9.57
CA GLU A 146 -9.08 0.08 -9.20
C GLU A 146 -9.31 1.02 -8.01
N TYR A 147 -8.45 0.94 -7.00
CA TYR A 147 -8.45 1.85 -5.86
C TYR A 147 -8.33 3.32 -6.30
N VAL A 148 -7.40 3.64 -7.21
CA VAL A 148 -7.23 5.00 -7.73
C VAL A 148 -8.48 5.49 -8.46
N LEU A 149 -9.12 4.63 -9.25
CA LEU A 149 -10.37 4.98 -9.95
C LEU A 149 -11.49 5.33 -8.97
N LEU A 150 -11.74 4.48 -7.98
CA LEU A 150 -12.80 4.68 -7.00
C LEU A 150 -12.53 5.88 -6.09
N THR A 151 -11.27 6.09 -5.68
CA THR A 151 -10.91 7.26 -4.86
C THR A 151 -11.00 8.58 -5.63
N ASN A 152 -10.64 8.59 -6.91
CA ASN A 152 -10.84 9.75 -7.77
C ASN A 152 -12.33 10.05 -8.02
N GLU A 153 -13.16 9.01 -8.16
CA GLU A 153 -14.61 9.19 -8.24
C GLU A 153 -15.16 9.79 -6.95
N ALA A 154 -14.77 9.27 -5.79
CA ALA A 154 -15.14 9.85 -4.50
C ALA A 154 -14.72 11.32 -4.39
N ALA A 155 -13.51 11.66 -4.82
CA ALA A 155 -12.99 13.02 -4.79
C ALA A 155 -13.81 13.99 -5.66
N LYS A 156 -14.34 13.53 -6.81
CA LYS A 156 -15.20 14.35 -7.69
C LYS A 156 -16.60 14.59 -7.13
N LEU A 157 -17.06 13.74 -6.20
CA LEU A 157 -18.37 13.85 -5.56
C LEU A 157 -18.35 14.75 -4.32
N ASN A 158 -17.17 15.20 -3.88
CA ASN A 158 -16.97 16.13 -2.77
C ASN A 158 -16.84 17.58 -3.27
#